data_AF-A0A7C3AXA7-F1
#
_entry.id   AF-A0A7C3AXA7-F1
#
_cell.length_a   1.000
_cell.length_b   1.000
_cell.length_c   1.000
_cell.angle_alpha   90.00
_cell.angle_beta   90.00
_cell.angle_gamma   90.00
#
_symmetry.space_group_name_H-M   'P 1'
#
loop_
_entity.id
_entity.type
_entity.pdbx_description
1 polymer ?
#
loop_
_entity_poly.entity_id
_entity_poly.type
_entity_poly.pdbx_seq_one_letter_code
_entity_poly.pdbx_strand_id
1 'polypeptide(L)' 'MPYRPRNPREALISTGEASLETGIEQPTITSWCRTGKLKCWVTPGGHYRLRLSDLQNFIEANYVWYDDEFED' A
#
# COMPACT_ATOMS: atom_id res chain seq x y z
N MET A 1 -14.99 -17.10 0.58
CA MET A 1 -13.78 -16.92 -0.25
C MET A 1 -13.59 -15.42 -0.45
N PRO A 2 -12.47 -14.80 -0.06
CA PRO A 2 -12.24 -13.41 -0.44
C PRO A 2 -12.18 -13.32 -1.96
N TYR A 3 -12.74 -12.25 -2.52
CA TYR A 3 -12.71 -11.97 -3.95
C TYR A 3 -11.27 -11.96 -4.45
N ARG A 4 -10.94 -12.86 -5.38
CA ARG A 4 -9.67 -12.82 -6.12
C ARG A 4 -9.89 -11.92 -7.33
N PRO A 5 -9.33 -10.70 -7.36
CA PRO A 5 -9.47 -9.84 -8.52
C PRO A 5 -8.80 -10.49 -9.72
N ARG A 6 -9.37 -10.27 -10.91
CA ARG A 6 -8.81 -10.75 -12.18
C ARG A 6 -7.42 -10.16 -12.45
N ASN A 7 -7.15 -8.97 -11.90
CA ASN A 7 -5.86 -8.28 -11.90
C ASN A 7 -5.40 -8.04 -10.44
N PRO A 8 -4.31 -8.67 -9.97
CA PRO A 8 -3.78 -8.47 -8.62
C PRO A 8 -3.50 -7.00 -8.26
N ARG A 9 -3.14 -6.16 -9.25
CA ARG A 9 -2.87 -4.73 -9.03
C ARG A 9 -4.14 -3.92 -8.75
N GLU A 10 -5.31 -4.44 -9.10
CA GLU A 10 -6.61 -3.84 -8.79
C GLU A 10 -7.19 -4.37 -7.47
N ALA A 11 -6.47 -5.26 -6.77
CA ALA A 11 -6.88 -5.76 -5.47
C ALA A 11 -7.01 -4.64 -4.45
N LEU A 12 -8.13 -4.66 -3.72
CA LEU A 12 -8.26 -3.93 -2.47
C LEU A 12 -7.58 -4.74 -1.36
N ILE A 13 -6.43 -4.25 -0.92
CA ILE A 13 -5.63 -4.85 0.15
C ILE A 13 -5.75 -4.03 1.43
N SER A 14 -5.51 -4.66 2.57
CA SER A 14 -5.36 -4.01 3.87
C SER A 14 -4.00 -3.29 3.98
N THR A 15 -3.85 -2.41 4.98
CA THR A 15 -2.55 -1.78 5.26
C THR A 15 -1.49 -2.77 5.72
N GLY A 16 -1.89 -3.91 6.30
CA GLY A 16 -0.97 -4.98 6.68
C GLY A 16 -0.44 -5.74 5.47
N GLU A 17 -1.33 -6.12 4.53
CA GLU A 17 -0.92 -6.70 3.24
C GLU A 17 -0.04 -5.73 2.46
N ALA A 18 -0.39 -4.44 2.41
CA ALA A 18 0.43 -3.41 1.77
C ALA A 18 1.85 -3.31 2.37
N SER A 19 1.98 -3.50 3.68
CA SER A 19 3.27 -3.50 4.36
C SER A 19 4.13 -4.68 3.92
N LEU A 20 3.53 -5.88 3.84
CA LEU A 20 4.21 -7.08 3.36
C LEU A 20 4.64 -6.95 1.88
N GLU A 21 3.83 -6.33 1.04
CA GLU A 21 4.11 -6.15 -0.39
C GLU A 21 5.20 -5.11 -0.68
N THR A 22 5.42 -4.14 0.21
CA THR A 22 6.30 -2.98 -0.07
C THR A 22 7.48 -2.83 0.88
N GLY A 23 7.49 -3.56 2.00
CA GLY A 23 8.48 -3.38 3.08
C GLY A 23 8.26 -2.12 3.92
N ILE A 24 7.29 -1.27 3.57
CA ILE A 24 6.98 -0.04 4.29
C ILE A 24 6.17 -0.39 5.53
N GLU A 25 6.53 0.17 6.68
CA GLU A 25 5.82 -0.12 7.92
C GLU A 25 4.32 0.25 7.85
N GLN A 26 3.46 -0.65 8.31
CA GLN A 26 2.00 -0.47 8.32
C GLN A 26 1.52 0.88 8.94
N PRO A 27 2.09 1.40 10.04
CA PRO A 27 1.71 2.70 10.59
C PRO A 27 1.95 3.86 9.61
N THR A 28 3.01 3.80 8.81
CA THR A 28 3.34 4.80 7.78
C THR A 28 2.26 4.82 6.69
N ILE A 29 1.90 3.64 6.18
CA ILE A 29 0.83 3.49 5.17
C ILE A 29 -0.51 3.97 5.75
N THR A 30 -0.80 3.62 7.00
CA THR A 30 -2.01 4.06 7.71
C THR A 30 -2.04 5.59 7.86
N SER A 31 -0.90 6.22 8.14
CA SER A 31 -0.77 7.68 8.21
C SER A 31 -1.06 8.32 6.86
N TRP A 32 -0.59 7.75 5.75
CA TRP A 32 -0.90 8.26 4.42
C TRP A 32 -2.37 8.17 4.08
N CYS A 33 -3.04 7.06 4.41
CA CYS A 33 -4.49 6.94 4.27
C CYS A 33 -5.22 7.98 5.13
N ARG A 34 -4.85 8.09 6.42
CA ARG A 34 -5.49 8.99 7.39
C ARG A 34 -5.35 10.47 7.00
N THR A 35 -4.21 10.84 6.43
CA THR A 35 -3.91 12.23 6.01
C THR A 35 -4.37 12.54 4.59
N GLY A 36 -4.91 11.55 3.86
CA GLY A 36 -5.36 11.72 2.48
C GLY A 36 -4.25 11.78 1.43
N LYS A 37 -2.98 11.50 1.82
CA LYS A 37 -1.86 11.40 0.87
C LYS A 37 -1.99 10.21 -0.07
N LEU A 38 -2.59 9.12 0.43
CA LEU A 38 -2.89 7.92 -0.33
C LEU A 38 -4.40 7.69 -0.35
N LYS A 39 -4.95 7.37 -1.53
CA LYS A 39 -6.36 7.08 -1.68
C LYS A 39 -6.70 5.75 -0.99
N CYS A 40 -7.55 5.82 0.03
CA CYS A 40 -7.98 4.66 0.80
C CYS A 40 -9.48 4.72 1.08
N TRP A 41 -10.07 3.55 1.34
CA TRP A 41 -11.45 3.38 1.76
C TRP A 41 -11.48 2.84 3.19
N VAL A 42 -12.44 3.29 3.98
CA VAL A 42 -12.64 2.82 5.36
C VAL A 42 -13.78 1.80 5.34
N THR A 43 -13.55 0.61 5.88
CA THR A 43 -14.61 -0.38 6.08
C THR A 43 -15.51 0.05 7.25
N PRO A 44 -16.74 -0.46 7.38
CA PRO A 44 -17.60 -0.15 8.54
C PRO A 44 -16.95 -0.40 9.91
N GLY A 45 -15.97 -1.32 10.00
CA GLY A 45 -15.19 -1.59 11.22
C GLY A 45 -13.98 -0.67 11.44
N GLY A 46 -13.79 0.36 10.60
CA GLY A 46 -12.71 1.35 10.76
C GLY A 46 -11.37 0.97 10.14
N HIS A 47 -11.26 -0.19 9.48
CA HIS A 47 -10.02 -0.60 8.82
C HIS A 47 -9.86 0.03 7.44
N TYR A 48 -8.65 0.42 7.08
CA TYR A 48 -8.35 0.90 5.74
C TYR A 48 -8.25 -0.24 4.72
N ARG A 49 -8.68 0.06 3.49
CA ARG A 49 -8.43 -0.69 2.26
C ARG A 49 -7.87 0.27 1.22
N LEU A 50 -6.95 -0.21 0.40
CA LEU A 50 -6.30 0.58 -0.65
C LEU A 50 -6.07 -0.31 -1.88
N ARG A 51 -5.99 0.31 -3.05
CA ARG A 51 -5.59 -0.43 -4.27
C ARG A 51 -4.09 -0.59 -4.28
N LEU A 52 -3.61 -1.79 -4.56
CA LEU A 52 -2.16 -2.04 -4.68
C LEU A 52 -1.52 -1.15 -5.76
N SER A 53 -2.19 -0.98 -6.90
CA SER A 53 -1.74 -0.06 -7.97
C SER A 53 -1.58 1.38 -7.50
N ASP A 54 -2.54 1.92 -6.75
CA ASP A 54 -2.46 3.29 -6.23
C ASP A 54 -1.27 3.45 -5.27
N LEU A 55 -0.98 2.44 -4.45
CA LEU A 55 0.20 2.44 -3.58
C LEU A 55 1.51 2.40 -4.37
N GLN A 56 1.63 1.49 -5.32
CA GLN A 56 2.84 1.36 -6.15
C GLN A 56 3.13 2.67 -6.91
N ASN A 57 2.11 3.24 -7.56
CA ASN A 57 2.23 4.52 -8.25
C ASN A 57 2.61 5.66 -7.29
N PHE A 58 2.05 5.67 -6.08
CA PHE A 58 2.40 6.66 -5.06
C PHE A 58 3.86 6.52 -4.63
N ILE A 59 4.36 5.30 -4.44
CA ILE A 59 5.74 5.06 -4.04
C ILE A 59 6.70 5.49 -5.17
N GLU A 60 6.46 5.01 -6.39
CA GLU A 60 7.26 5.37 -7.57
C GLU A 60 7.34 6.89 -7.81
N ALA A 61 6.26 7.62 -7.51
CA ALA A 61 6.21 9.07 -7.70
C ALA A 61 6.89 9.88 -6.57
N ASN A 62 7.05 9.33 -5.37
CA ASN A 62 7.48 10.08 -4.17
C ASN A 62 8.75 9.56 -3.52
N TYR A 63 9.16 8.34 -3.81
CA TYR A 63 10.28 7.67 -3.17
C TYR A 63 11.17 7.05 -4.24
N VAL A 64 12.47 7.21 -4.06
CA VAL A 64 13.48 6.49 -4.83
C VAL A 64 13.72 5.18 -4.11
N TRP A 65 13.60 4.06 -4.81
CA TRP A 65 14.09 2.79 -4.31
C TRP A 65 15.61 2.85 -4.31
N TYR A 66 16.22 2.66 -3.13
CA TYR A 66 17.64 2.41 -3.06
C TYR A 66 17.82 0.91 -3.31
N ASP A 67 18.51 0.54 -4.39
CA ASP A 67 19.03 -0.81 -4.52
C ASP A 67 20.17 -0.94 -3.50
N ASP A 68 19.96 -1.80 -2.49
CA ASP A 68 20.94 -2.11 -1.43
C ASP A 68 22.17 -2.90 -1.98
N GLU A 69 22.44 -2.89 -3.29
CA GLU A 69 23.63 -3.52 -3.91
C GLU A 69 24.89 -2.64 -3.85
N PHE A 70 25.02 -1.78 -2.83
CA PHE A 70 26.27 -1.07 -2.54
C PHE A 70 26.84 -1.56 -1.21
N GLU A 71 27.58 -2.68 -1.27
CA GLU A 71 28.48 -3.12 -0.21
C GLU A 71 29.91 -2.74 -0.66
N ASP A 72 30.52 -1.75 0.02
CA ASP A 72 31.96 -1.42 -0.03
C ASP A 72 32.74 -2.17 1.07
#